data_AF-A0A482W031-F1
#
_entry.id   AF-A0A482W031-F1
#
_cell.length_a   1.000
_cell.length_b   1.000
_cell.length_c   1.000
_cell.angle_alpha   90.00
_cell.angle_beta   90.00
_cell.angle_gamma   90.00
#
_symmetry.space_group_name_H-M   'P 1'
#
loop_
_entity.id
_entity.type
_entity.pdbx_description
1 polymer ?
#
loop_
_entity_poly.entity_id
_entity_poly.type
_entity_poly.pdbx_seq_one_letter_code
_entity_poly.pdbx_strand_id
1 'polypeptide(L)'
;MFRKANTIPERNKFCLTKEQIIEDIEAICHTEDQRNKLYYCIDEKPPQEHKFEKIEEFLKGTQDLERNSNILLGLKNEIENLQRQTAEWVTSLKEATGNI
;
A
#
# COMPACT_ATOMS: atom_id res chain seq x y z
N MET A 1 -10.04 36.38 -59.62
CA MET A 1 -9.03 36.83 -58.64
C MET A 1 -9.59 36.55 -57.25
N PHE A 2 -9.20 35.44 -56.62
CA PHE A 2 -9.71 35.04 -55.31
C PHE A 2 -9.10 35.95 -54.23
N ARG A 3 -9.91 36.80 -53.60
CA ARG A 3 -9.49 37.60 -52.44
C ARG A 3 -9.23 36.62 -51.29
N LYS A 4 -7.96 36.46 -50.91
CA LYS A 4 -7.56 35.79 -49.67
C LYS A 4 -8.12 36.60 -48.49
N ALA A 5 -9.26 36.18 -47.95
CA ALA A 5 -9.68 36.65 -46.65
C ALA A 5 -8.74 36.01 -45.63
N ASN A 6 -7.79 36.80 -45.11
CA ASN A 6 -7.07 36.46 -43.90
C ASN A 6 -8.08 36.44 -42.74
N THR A 7 -8.78 35.33 -42.56
CA THR A 7 -9.59 35.11 -41.36
C THR A 7 -8.64 34.74 -40.25
N ILE A 8 -8.19 35.75 -39.51
CA ILE A 8 -7.66 35.54 -38.17
C ILE A 8 -8.75 34.78 -37.40
N PRO A 9 -8.46 33.65 -36.75
CA PRO A 9 -9.44 32.96 -35.92
C PRO A 9 -9.94 33.94 -34.85
N GLU A 10 -11.20 34.34 -34.93
CA GLU A 10 -11.81 35.14 -33.87
C GLU A 10 -11.92 34.25 -32.63
N ARG A 11 -11.34 34.70 -31.52
CA ARG A 11 -11.57 34.08 -30.22
C ARG A 11 -13.04 34.31 -29.88
N ASN A 12 -13.84 33.24 -29.91
CA ASN A 12 -15.18 33.26 -29.34
C ASN A 12 -15.10 33.81 -27.92
N LYS A 13 -16.00 34.74 -27.58
CA LYS A 13 -16.11 35.23 -26.21
C LYS A 13 -16.41 34.05 -25.30
N PHE A 14 -15.68 33.96 -24.19
CA PHE A 14 -15.94 32.99 -23.13
C PHE A 14 -17.40 33.15 -22.68
N CYS A 15 -18.17 32.06 -22.76
CA CYS A 15 -19.64 32.10 -22.68
C CYS A 15 -20.23 31.30 -21.51
N LEU A 16 -19.42 30.96 -20.51
CA LEU A 16 -19.91 30.26 -19.31
C LEU A 16 -20.49 31.26 -18.31
N THR A 17 -21.64 30.90 -17.72
CA THR A 17 -22.21 31.63 -16.58
C THR A 17 -21.44 31.30 -15.31
N LYS A 18 -21.62 32.12 -14.26
CA LYS A 18 -20.97 31.91 -12.97
C LYS A 18 -21.36 30.55 -12.36
N GLU A 19 -22.63 30.19 -12.49
CA GLU A 19 -23.19 28.94 -11.96
C GLU A 19 -22.56 27.73 -12.65
N GLN A 20 -22.40 27.77 -13.97
CA GLN A 20 -21.74 26.70 -14.73
C GLN A 20 -20.27 26.52 -14.32
N ILE A 21 -19.57 27.63 -14.05
CA ILE A 21 -18.18 27.57 -13.58
C ILE A 21 -18.11 26.93 -12.19
N ILE A 22 -19.06 27.23 -11.30
CA ILE A 22 -19.12 26.64 -9.96
C ILE A 22 -19.41 25.14 -10.06
N GLU A 23 -20.39 24.73 -10.87
CA GLU A 23 -20.74 23.33 -11.09
C GLU A 23 -19.55 22.53 -11.66
N ASP A 24 -18.82 23.10 -12.61
CA ASP A 24 -17.60 22.48 -13.16
C ASP A 24 -16.51 22.32 -12.09
N ILE A 25 -16.29 23.33 -11.25
CA ILE A 25 -15.31 23.27 -10.15
C ILE A 25 -15.71 22.17 -9.15
N GLU A 26 -16.98 22.11 -8.76
CA GLU A 26 -17.49 21.10 -7.82
C GLU A 26 -17.36 19.69 -8.40
N ALA A 27 -17.72 19.49 -9.66
CA ALA A 27 -17.61 18.20 -10.35
C ALA A 27 -16.17 17.70 -10.43
N ILE A 28 -15.21 18.60 -10.69
CA ILE A 28 -13.79 18.28 -10.75
C ILE A 28 -13.23 17.96 -9.36
N CYS A 29 -13.65 18.68 -8.31
CA CYS A 29 -13.17 18.46 -6.94
C CYS A 29 -13.39 17.02 -6.46
N HIS A 30 -14.48 16.38 -6.89
CA HIS A 30 -14.86 15.04 -6.45
C HIS A 30 -14.31 13.90 -7.33
N THR A 31 -13.71 14.22 -8.48
CA THR A 31 -13.22 13.21 -9.42
C THR A 31 -11.72 13.34 -9.62
N GLU A 32 -10.95 12.41 -9.06
CA GLU A 32 -9.49 12.44 -9.13
C GLU A 32 -8.95 12.50 -10.57
N ASP A 33 -9.53 11.75 -11.50
CA ASP A 33 -9.11 11.80 -12.92
C ASP A 33 -9.28 13.19 -13.54
N GLN A 34 -10.37 13.89 -13.20
CA GLN A 34 -10.61 15.25 -13.70
C GLN A 34 -9.68 16.25 -13.01
N ARG A 35 -9.45 16.09 -11.70
CA ARG A 35 -8.47 16.86 -10.95
C ARG A 35 -7.06 16.68 -11.52
N ASN A 36 -6.68 15.46 -11.87
CA ASN A 36 -5.36 15.15 -12.44
C ASN A 36 -5.15 15.79 -13.82
N LYS A 37 -6.21 15.88 -14.64
CA LYS A 37 -6.15 16.61 -15.93
C LYS A 37 -5.80 18.08 -15.75
N LEU A 38 -6.27 18.74 -14.68
CA LEU A 38 -5.95 20.15 -14.42
C LEU A 38 -4.45 20.37 -14.22
N TYR A 39 -3.76 19.48 -13.51
CA TYR A 39 -2.31 19.56 -13.34
C TYR A 39 -1.58 19.49 -14.69
N TYR A 40 -1.99 18.59 -15.58
CA TYR A 40 -1.41 18.50 -16.92
C TYR A 40 -1.68 19.75 -17.77
N CYS A 41 -2.83 20.42 -17.59
CA CYS A 41 -3.15 21.67 -18.29
C CYS A 41 -2.25 22.85 -17.88
N ILE A 42 -1.59 22.78 -16.72
CA ILE A 42 -0.64 23.79 -16.24
C ILE A 42 0.81 23.30 -16.29
N ASP A 43 1.08 22.25 -17.08
CA ASP A 43 2.39 21.59 -17.21
C ASP A 43 2.98 21.05 -15.88
N GLU A 44 2.13 20.80 -14.89
CA GLU A 44 2.50 20.18 -13.61
C GLU A 44 2.14 18.69 -13.60
N LYS A 45 2.84 17.91 -12.76
CA LYS A 45 2.47 16.51 -12.51
C LYS A 45 1.43 16.44 -11.40
N PRO A 46 0.37 15.63 -11.55
CA PRO A 46 -0.59 15.43 -10.48
C PRO A 46 0.07 14.79 -9.25
N PRO A 47 -0.42 15.10 -8.03
CA PRO A 47 0.05 14.47 -6.81
C PRO A 47 -0.16 12.96 -6.89
N GLN A 48 0.91 12.21 -6.60
CA GLN A 48 0.86 10.75 -6.52
C GLN A 48 0.26 10.38 -5.17
N GLU A 49 -1.03 10.01 -5.13
CA GLU A 49 -1.60 9.40 -3.94
C GLU A 49 -1.08 7.97 -3.79
N HIS A 50 -0.44 7.67 -2.66
CA HIS A 50 0.01 6.34 -2.30
C HIS A 50 -1.16 5.47 -1.81
N LYS A 51 -2.15 5.24 -2.69
CA LYS A 51 -3.41 4.56 -2.34
C LYS A 51 -3.23 3.16 -1.75
N PHE A 52 -2.10 2.53 -2.03
CA PHE A 52 -1.79 1.17 -1.62
C PHE A 52 -0.79 1.08 -0.48
N GLU A 53 -0.24 2.19 0.04
CA GLU A 53 0.75 2.15 1.14
C GLU A 53 0.25 1.37 2.36
N LYS A 54 -1.00 1.62 2.76
CA LYS A 54 -1.62 0.91 3.90
C LYS A 54 -1.79 -0.58 3.63
N ILE A 55 -2.04 -0.96 2.37
CA ILE A 55 -2.19 -2.36 1.97
C ILE A 55 -0.81 -3.04 1.93
N GLU A 56 0.22 -2.37 1.41
CA GLU A 56 1.59 -2.86 1.41
C GLU A 56 2.13 -3.04 2.83
N GLU A 57 1.88 -2.08 3.71
CA GLU A 57 2.25 -2.15 5.12
C GLU A 57 1.54 -3.32 5.83
N PHE A 58 0.25 -3.50 5.56
CA PHE A 58 -0.51 -4.63 6.07
C PHE A 58 0.06 -5.98 5.59
N LEU A 59 0.32 -6.11 4.28
CA LEU A 59 0.89 -7.32 3.69
C LEU A 59 2.26 -7.66 4.30
N LYS A 60 3.11 -6.65 4.46
CA LYS A 60 4.40 -6.82 5.11
C LYS A 60 4.26 -7.30 6.56
N GLY A 61 3.33 -6.70 7.31
CA GLY A 61 3.01 -7.13 8.68
C GLY A 61 2.56 -8.60 8.74
N THR A 62 1.79 -9.07 7.77
CA THR A 62 1.37 -10.49 7.72
C THR A 62 2.53 -11.44 7.44
N GLN A 63 3.48 -11.07 6.57
CA GLN A 63 4.68 -11.88 6.30
C GLN A 63 5.59 -11.96 7.53
N ASP A 64 5.77 -10.85 8.23
CA ASP A 64 6.57 -10.81 9.46
C ASP A 64 5.92 -11.68 10.56
N LEU A 65 4.59 -11.67 10.66
CA LEU A 65 3.86 -12.52 11.59
C LEU A 65 4.01 -14.02 11.28
N GLU A 66 3.93 -14.40 10.01
CA GLU A 66 4.15 -15.78 9.57
C GLU A 66 5.57 -16.24 9.91
N ARG A 67 6.58 -15.41 9.62
CA ARG A 67 7.97 -15.69 9.97
C ARG A 67 8.14 -15.91 11.48
N ASN A 68 7.56 -15.03 12.30
CA ASN A 68 7.64 -15.15 13.75
C ASN A 68 6.94 -16.41 14.26
N SER A 69 5.79 -16.76 13.69
CA SER A 69 5.07 -18.00 14.00
C SER A 69 5.94 -19.24 13.76
N ASN A 70 6.63 -19.29 12.62
CA ASN A 70 7.53 -20.40 12.28
C ASN A 70 8.72 -20.51 13.25
N ILE A 71 9.30 -19.38 13.66
CA ILE A 71 10.37 -19.35 14.66
C ILE A 71 9.86 -19.89 16.00
N LEU A 72 8.70 -19.44 16.46
CA LEU A 72 8.10 -19.88 17.72
C LEU A 72 7.79 -21.39 17.71
N LEU A 73 7.29 -21.92 16.59
CA LEU A 73 7.08 -23.35 16.40
C LEU A 73 8.39 -24.14 16.49
N GLY A 74 9.46 -23.63 15.87
CA GLY A 74 10.80 -24.23 15.96
C GLY A 74 11.30 -24.29 17.41
N LEU A 75 11.25 -23.15 18.11
CA LEU A 75 11.66 -23.06 19.52
C LEU A 75 10.85 -23.98 20.43
N LYS A 76 9.53 -24.07 20.20
CA LYS A 76 8.68 -25.00 20.95
C LYS A 76 9.15 -26.45 20.80
N ASN A 77 9.43 -26.88 19.57
CA ASN A 77 9.88 -28.25 19.31
C ASN A 77 11.25 -28.53 19.96
N GLU A 78 12.16 -27.54 19.95
CA GLU A 78 13.45 -27.66 20.63
C GLU A 78 13.29 -27.81 22.15
N ILE A 79 12.41 -27.02 22.76
CA ILE A 79 12.09 -27.10 24.20
C ILE A 79 11.52 -28.47 24.55
N GLU A 80 10.55 -28.97 23.78
CA GLU A 80 9.96 -30.30 23.99
C GLU A 80 11.01 -31.41 23.88
N ASN A 81 11.92 -31.30 22.93
CA ASN A 81 13.01 -32.26 22.78
C ASN A 81 14.01 -32.21 23.96
N LEU A 82 14.40 -31.01 24.40
CA LEU A 82 15.28 -30.82 25.56
C LEU A 82 14.63 -31.35 26.84
N GLN A 83 13.33 -31.14 27.02
CA GLN A 83 12.58 -31.66 28.15
C GLN A 83 12.61 -33.19 28.17
N ARG A 84 12.40 -33.83 27.01
CA ARG A 84 12.51 -35.28 26.88
C ARG A 84 13.91 -35.79 27.20
N GLN A 85 14.95 -35.21 26.61
CA GLN A 85 16.34 -35.59 26.86
C GLN A 85 16.72 -35.46 28.35
N THR A 86 16.27 -34.37 28.98
CA THR A 86 16.49 -34.16 30.42
C THR A 86 15.81 -35.25 31.26
N ALA A 87 14.58 -35.64 30.91
CA ALA A 87 13.88 -36.72 31.60
C ALA A 87 14.59 -38.09 31.44
N GLU A 88 15.09 -38.39 30.24
CA GLU A 88 15.89 -39.60 29.97
C GLU A 88 17.18 -39.61 30.78
N TRP A 89 17.89 -38.49 30.86
CA TRP A 89 19.10 -38.36 31.67
C TRP A 89 18.83 -38.53 33.16
N VAL A 90 17.77 -37.90 33.68
CA VAL A 90 17.36 -38.06 35.09
C VAL A 90 17.05 -39.53 35.40
N THR A 91 16.39 -40.23 34.48
CA THR A 91 16.06 -41.65 34.65
C THR A 91 17.33 -42.50 34.67
N SER A 92 18.23 -42.28 33.71
CA SER A 92 19.53 -42.98 33.62
C SER A 92 20.38 -42.77 34.88
N LEU A 93 20.40 -41.56 35.43
CA LEU A 93 21.14 -41.26 36.66
C LEU A 93 20.56 -41.98 37.89
N LYS A 94 19.24 -42.06 38.00
CA LYS A 94 18.57 -42.81 39.08
C LYS A 94 18.87 -44.31 39.00
N GLU A 95 18.86 -44.87 37.80
CA GLU A 95 19.21 -46.28 37.58
C GLU A 95 20.68 -46.57 37.90
N ALA A 96 21.60 -45.65 37.57
CA ALA A 96 23.01 -45.78 37.90
C ALA A 96 23.32 -45.64 39.40
N THR A 97 22.55 -44.84 40.14
CA THR A 97 22.74 -44.62 41.58
C THR A 97 22.01 -45.62 42.48
N GLY A 98 20.95 -46.28 41.97
CA GLY A 98 20.22 -47.34 42.71
C GLY A 98 20.88 -48.74 42.67
N ASN A 99 21.98 -48.90 41.94
CA ASN A 99 22.73 -50.16 41.79
C ASN A 99 24.02 -50.20 42.64
N ILE A 100 24.09 -49.43 43.73
CA ILE A 100 25.17 -49.47 44.75
C ILE A 100 24.58 -49.92 46.09
#